data_AF-A0A1R3UQN9-F1
#
_entry.id   AF-A0A1R3UQN9-F1
#
_cell.length_a   1.000
_cell.length_b   1.000
_cell.length_c   1.000
_cell.angle_alpha   90.00
_cell.angle_beta   90.00
_cell.angle_gamma   90.00
#
_symmetry.space_group_name_H-M   'P 1'
#
loop_
_entity.id
_entity.type
_entity.pdbx_description
1 polymer ?
#
loop_
_entity_poly.entity_id
_entity_poly.type
_entity_poly.pdbx_seq_one_letter_code
_entity_poly.pdbx_strand_id
1 'polypeptide(L)'
;MAPERVDQAARRAEVLSSTIRVSARADLAAPRVQDVTAEADAAEDRGLPPFGFGGPPATPAGRVAEHMTALLRHARQPQRRAVDRLTELLRSTVALMAQQPDLDRVLVDLWAAERTPALAGTPDMAAVYRDHRAVVTELLREGAREGDLRPGTGPAEAAVLVGAVEGCLVRWLIDPSVPCEELSEPMIEVYLSGLRDDRA
;
A
#
# COMPACT_ATOMS: atom_id res chain seq x y z
N MET A 1 -34.78 14.31 -25.50
CA MET A 1 -33.40 14.45 -24.96
C MET A 1 -33.01 13.11 -24.37
N ALA A 2 -31.99 12.45 -24.91
CA ALA A 2 -31.52 11.17 -24.38
C ALA A 2 -30.74 11.42 -23.07
N PRO A 3 -30.85 10.55 -22.05
CA PRO A 3 -30.13 10.71 -20.80
C PRO A 3 -28.63 10.53 -21.05
N GLU A 4 -27.86 11.51 -20.60
CA GLU A 4 -26.39 11.51 -20.67
C GLU A 4 -25.87 10.28 -19.92
N ARG A 5 -25.12 9.43 -20.63
CA ARG A 5 -24.57 8.18 -20.09
C ARG A 5 -23.46 8.55 -19.11
N VAL A 6 -23.84 8.78 -17.86
CA VAL A 6 -22.93 9.10 -16.77
C VAL A 6 -21.92 7.95 -16.64
N ASP A 7 -20.65 8.26 -16.83
CA ASP A 7 -19.56 7.34 -16.53
C ASP A 7 -19.55 7.07 -15.03
N GLN A 8 -20.14 5.93 -14.68
CA GLN A 8 -20.36 5.51 -13.31
C GLN A 8 -19.04 5.27 -12.57
N ALA A 9 -17.95 4.97 -13.30
CA ALA A 9 -16.62 4.79 -12.74
C ALA A 9 -15.98 6.16 -12.43
N ALA A 10 -16.07 7.12 -13.34
CA ALA A 10 -15.59 8.49 -13.12
C ALA A 10 -16.33 9.17 -11.96
N ARG A 11 -17.67 9.01 -11.90
CA ARG A 11 -18.48 9.59 -10.83
C ARG A 11 -18.26 8.93 -9.47
N ARG A 12 -17.92 7.63 -9.45
CA ARG A 12 -17.49 6.93 -8.22
C ARG A 12 -16.12 7.42 -7.73
N ALA A 13 -15.16 7.63 -8.62
CA ALA A 13 -13.85 8.18 -8.28
C ALA A 13 -13.96 9.60 -7.71
N GLU A 14 -14.87 10.41 -8.27
CA GLU A 14 -15.12 11.79 -7.83
C GLU A 14 -15.76 11.87 -6.44
N VAL A 15 -16.77 11.05 -6.15
CA VAL A 15 -17.42 10.99 -4.83
C VAL A 15 -16.42 10.51 -3.76
N LEU A 16 -15.64 9.48 -4.07
CA LEU A 16 -14.66 8.93 -3.13
C LEU A 16 -13.51 9.91 -2.85
N SER A 17 -12.96 10.55 -3.90
CA SER A 17 -11.97 11.62 -3.74
C SER A 17 -12.52 12.77 -2.89
N SER A 18 -13.82 13.02 -2.97
CA SER A 18 -14.48 14.02 -2.15
C SER A 18 -14.65 13.58 -0.69
N THR A 19 -15.05 12.33 -0.42
CA THR A 19 -15.11 11.77 0.95
C THR A 19 -13.75 11.82 1.64
N ILE A 20 -12.71 11.35 0.96
CA ILE A 20 -11.33 11.37 1.44
C ILE A 20 -10.85 12.81 1.73
N ARG A 21 -11.12 13.76 0.83
CA ARG A 21 -10.77 15.18 1.04
C ARG A 21 -11.54 15.83 2.17
N VAL A 22 -12.79 15.44 2.39
CA VAL A 22 -13.61 15.90 3.52
C VAL A 22 -13.05 15.35 4.84
N SER A 23 -12.66 14.07 4.87
CA SER A 23 -11.97 13.47 6.02
C SER A 23 -10.61 14.13 6.26
N ALA A 24 -9.83 14.45 5.23
CA ALA A 24 -8.52 15.09 5.42
C ALA A 24 -8.58 16.56 5.87
N ARG A 25 -9.73 17.25 5.74
CA ARG A 25 -9.90 18.69 6.04
C ARG A 25 -10.57 18.98 7.38
N ALA A 26 -11.08 17.99 8.10
CA ALA A 26 -11.57 18.19 9.45
C ALA A 26 -10.37 18.34 10.41
N ASP A 27 -10.08 19.59 10.79
CA ASP A 27 -8.99 19.97 11.70
C ASP A 27 -8.90 19.09 12.97
N LEU A 28 -7.72 18.48 13.18
CA LEU A 28 -7.06 18.06 14.42
C LEU A 28 -7.83 17.29 15.52
N ALA A 29 -9.08 16.89 15.28
CA ALA A 29 -9.83 15.93 16.08
C ALA A 29 -10.43 14.86 15.15
N ALA A 30 -9.53 14.16 14.43
CA ALA A 30 -9.71 12.93 13.66
C ALA A 30 -11.13 12.60 13.17
N PRO A 31 -11.41 12.64 11.85
CA PRO A 31 -12.39 11.74 11.30
C PRO A 31 -11.80 10.33 11.39
N ARG A 32 -12.39 9.51 12.25
CA ARG A 32 -11.96 8.13 12.47
C ARG A 32 -12.46 7.31 11.29
N VAL A 33 -11.87 6.14 11.08
CA VAL A 33 -12.46 5.08 10.23
C VAL A 33 -13.96 4.91 10.53
N GLN A 34 -14.38 5.15 11.78
CA GLN A 34 -15.76 5.20 12.26
C GLN A 34 -16.66 6.18 11.49
N ASP A 35 -16.16 7.34 11.06
CA ASP A 35 -16.95 8.34 10.31
C ASP A 35 -17.15 7.93 8.84
N VAL A 36 -16.20 7.17 8.29
CA VAL A 36 -16.33 6.59 6.94
C VAL A 36 -17.35 5.44 6.96
N THR A 37 -17.35 4.61 8.00
CA THR A 37 -18.35 3.55 8.17
C THR A 37 -19.73 4.13 8.50
N ALA A 38 -19.81 5.12 9.40
CA ALA A 38 -21.07 5.75 9.78
C ALA A 38 -21.73 6.52 8.62
N GLU A 39 -20.95 7.16 7.74
CA GLU A 39 -21.52 7.80 6.55
C GLU A 39 -21.99 6.76 5.52
N ALA A 40 -21.30 5.61 5.42
CA ALA A 40 -21.75 4.48 4.59
C ALA A 40 -23.09 3.91 5.08
N ASP A 41 -23.25 3.74 6.41
CA ASP A 41 -24.49 3.26 7.04
C ASP A 41 -25.61 4.32 6.93
N ALA A 42 -25.29 5.61 7.11
CA ALA A 42 -26.26 6.71 6.99
C ALA A 42 -26.75 6.95 5.55
N ALA A 43 -26.01 6.47 4.54
CA ALA A 43 -26.46 6.48 3.15
C ALA A 43 -27.50 5.39 2.89
N GLU A 44 -27.42 4.25 3.58
CA GLU A 44 -28.39 3.14 3.50
C GLU A 44 -29.75 3.53 4.11
N ASP A 45 -29.73 4.17 5.29
CA ASP A 45 -30.94 4.66 5.97
C ASP A 45 -31.70 5.76 5.18
N ARG A 46 -31.01 6.47 4.27
CA ARG A 46 -31.61 7.51 3.41
C ARG A 46 -32.32 6.95 2.16
N GLY A 47 -32.46 5.63 2.04
CA GLY A 47 -33.18 4.99 0.93
C GLY A 47 -32.49 5.15 -0.42
N LEU A 48 -31.21 5.57 -0.41
CA LEU A 48 -30.34 5.43 -1.57
C LEU A 48 -30.13 3.92 -1.78
N PRO A 49 -30.17 3.43 -3.03
CA PRO A 49 -30.06 2.00 -3.29
C PRO A 49 -28.79 1.46 -2.60
N PRO A 50 -28.84 0.30 -1.93
CA PRO A 50 -27.66 -0.30 -1.35
C PRO A 50 -26.62 -0.37 -2.45
N PHE A 51 -25.53 0.38 -2.30
CA PHE A 51 -24.42 0.27 -3.23
C PHE A 51 -23.93 -1.17 -3.07
N GLY A 52 -24.28 -2.02 -4.04
CA GLY A 52 -23.96 -3.44 -4.01
C GLY A 52 -22.45 -3.62 -3.94
N PHE A 53 -21.93 -3.72 -2.73
CA PHE A 53 -20.56 -4.10 -2.43
C PHE A 53 -20.54 -5.61 -2.23
N GLY A 54 -20.59 -6.33 -3.36
CA GLY A 54 -20.37 -7.77 -3.38
C GLY A 54 -18.88 -8.07 -3.20
N GLY A 55 -18.51 -8.70 -2.08
CA GLY A 55 -17.14 -9.17 -1.81
C GLY A 55 -16.10 -8.06 -1.59
N PRO A 56 -14.86 -8.41 -1.22
CA PRO A 56 -13.80 -7.44 -0.90
C PRO A 56 -13.16 -6.88 -2.17
N PRO A 57 -13.74 -5.82 -2.78
CA PRO A 57 -12.96 -4.66 -3.28
C PRO A 57 -13.48 -3.27 -2.79
N ALA A 58 -14.50 -3.24 -1.93
CA ALA A 58 -15.30 -2.04 -1.67
C ALA A 58 -14.63 -0.92 -0.86
N THR A 59 -13.69 -1.28 0.03
CA THR A 59 -13.09 -0.36 0.99
C THR A 59 -11.75 0.16 0.48
N PRO A 60 -11.30 1.36 0.90
CA PRO A 60 -9.93 1.82 0.59
C PRO A 60 -8.87 0.78 0.95
N ALA A 61 -9.01 0.11 2.10
CA ALA A 61 -8.12 -0.95 2.55
C ALA A 61 -8.17 -2.21 1.66
N GLY A 62 -9.35 -2.59 1.17
CA GLY A 62 -9.52 -3.67 0.20
C GLY A 62 -8.79 -3.38 -1.11
N ARG A 63 -8.83 -2.12 -1.60
CA ARG A 63 -8.07 -1.73 -2.78
C ARG A 63 -6.55 -1.73 -2.56
N VAL A 64 -6.08 -1.34 -1.38
CA VAL A 64 -4.64 -1.52 -1.03
C VAL A 64 -4.28 -2.98 -1.18
N ALA A 65 -5.05 -3.86 -0.53
CA ALA A 65 -4.77 -5.28 -0.52
C ALA A 65 -4.77 -5.88 -1.93
N GLU A 66 -5.71 -5.49 -2.79
CA GLU A 66 -5.75 -5.90 -4.20
C GLU A 66 -4.54 -5.42 -4.99
N HIS A 67 -4.18 -4.14 -4.86
CA HIS A 67 -3.06 -3.57 -5.60
C HIS A 67 -1.73 -4.18 -5.14
N MET A 68 -1.53 -4.32 -3.83
CA MET A 68 -0.38 -5.04 -3.26
C MET A 68 -0.35 -6.49 -3.75
N THR A 69 -1.49 -7.18 -3.75
CA THR A 69 -1.58 -8.56 -4.28
C THR A 69 -1.17 -8.62 -5.76
N ALA A 70 -1.56 -7.64 -6.58
CA ALA A 70 -1.18 -7.58 -7.99
C ALA A 70 0.34 -7.36 -8.15
N LEU A 71 0.94 -6.43 -7.40
CA LEU A 71 2.38 -6.18 -7.40
C LEU A 71 3.17 -7.43 -6.99
N LEU A 72 2.75 -8.09 -5.90
CA LEU A 72 3.37 -9.31 -5.41
C LEU A 72 3.26 -10.46 -6.40
N ARG A 73 2.13 -10.57 -7.10
CA ARG A 73 1.94 -11.57 -8.17
C ARG A 73 2.88 -11.32 -9.34
N HIS A 74 3.05 -10.06 -9.74
CA HIS A 74 3.99 -9.67 -10.81
C HIS A 74 5.43 -10.00 -10.44
N ALA A 75 5.86 -9.67 -9.21
CA ALA A 75 7.22 -9.95 -8.74
C ALA A 75 7.58 -11.44 -8.69
N ARG A 76 6.58 -12.32 -8.52
CA ARG A 76 6.76 -13.78 -8.53
C ARG A 76 6.95 -14.37 -9.92
N GLN A 77 6.69 -13.62 -10.99
CA GLN A 77 6.80 -14.17 -12.33
C GLN A 77 8.28 -14.33 -12.74
N PRO A 78 8.75 -15.51 -13.20
CA PRO A 78 10.18 -15.80 -13.33
C PRO A 78 10.81 -15.33 -14.65
N GLN A 79 10.40 -14.18 -15.22
CA GLN A 79 10.95 -13.74 -16.52
C GLN A 79 12.27 -12.97 -16.44
N ARG A 80 12.70 -12.56 -15.24
CA ARG A 80 13.89 -11.73 -15.00
C ARG A 80 14.66 -12.22 -13.78
N ARG A 81 15.88 -11.74 -13.61
CA ARG A 81 16.69 -12.00 -12.42
C ARG A 81 15.96 -11.52 -11.17
N ALA A 82 16.19 -12.18 -10.04
CA ALA A 82 15.46 -11.90 -8.81
C ALA A 82 15.70 -10.48 -8.29
N VAL A 83 16.94 -9.97 -8.44
CA VAL A 83 17.27 -8.58 -8.05
C VAL A 83 16.53 -7.55 -8.92
N ASP A 84 16.36 -7.82 -10.22
CA ASP A 84 15.60 -6.92 -11.10
C ASP A 84 14.12 -6.88 -10.68
N ARG A 85 13.54 -8.04 -10.38
CA ARG A 85 12.15 -8.16 -9.92
C ARG A 85 11.93 -7.51 -8.56
N LEU A 86 12.88 -7.66 -7.64
CA LEU A 86 12.86 -6.97 -6.35
C LEU A 86 12.93 -5.46 -6.53
N THR A 87 13.82 -4.98 -7.39
CA THR A 87 13.97 -3.56 -7.70
C THR A 87 12.68 -2.99 -8.28
N GLU A 88 12.06 -3.70 -9.22
CA GLU A 88 10.78 -3.32 -9.83
C GLU A 88 9.63 -3.31 -8.82
N LEU A 89 9.58 -4.29 -7.91
CA LEU A 89 8.61 -4.34 -6.81
C LEU A 89 8.74 -3.12 -5.89
N LEU A 90 9.96 -2.76 -5.50
CA LEU A 90 10.22 -1.61 -4.63
C LEU A 90 9.82 -0.29 -5.31
N ARG A 91 10.24 -0.09 -6.57
CA ARG A 91 9.85 1.08 -7.37
C ARG A 91 8.34 1.20 -7.49
N SER A 92 7.67 0.10 -7.82
CA SER A 92 6.22 0.07 -8.01
C SER A 92 5.47 0.35 -6.71
N THR A 93 5.97 -0.15 -5.58
CA THR A 93 5.40 0.12 -4.26
C THR A 93 5.52 1.60 -3.91
N VAL A 94 6.70 2.21 -4.08
CA VAL A 94 6.89 3.64 -3.80
C VAL A 94 6.08 4.52 -4.76
N ALA A 95 6.04 4.18 -6.04
CA ALA A 95 5.24 4.90 -7.03
C ALA A 95 3.73 4.83 -6.73
N LEU A 96 3.25 3.69 -6.24
CA LEU A 96 1.86 3.54 -5.81
C LEU A 96 1.53 4.47 -4.66
N MET A 97 2.40 4.51 -3.64
CA MET A 97 2.26 5.40 -2.49
C MET A 97 2.22 6.87 -2.95
N ALA A 98 3.21 7.30 -3.74
CA ALA A 98 3.29 8.67 -4.25
C ALA A 98 2.03 9.10 -5.05
N GLN A 99 1.42 8.18 -5.80
CA GLN A 99 0.21 8.45 -6.60
C GLN A 99 -1.08 8.48 -5.77
N GLN A 100 -1.08 7.90 -4.57
CA GLN A 100 -2.28 7.77 -3.74
C GLN A 100 -2.01 8.20 -2.28
N PRO A 101 -1.64 9.47 -2.02
CA PRO A 101 -1.36 9.98 -0.65
C PRO A 101 -2.50 9.73 0.33
N ASP A 102 -3.72 9.73 -0.17
CA ASP A 102 -4.92 9.49 0.61
C ASP A 102 -5.06 8.03 1.05
N LEU A 103 -4.62 7.10 0.20
CA LEU A 103 -4.55 5.67 0.53
C LEU A 103 -3.52 5.43 1.63
N ASP A 104 -2.41 6.16 1.58
CA ASP A 104 -1.33 6.05 2.55
C ASP A 104 -1.72 6.60 3.93
N ARG A 105 -2.50 7.70 3.98
CA ARG A 105 -3.08 8.19 5.24
C ARG A 105 -3.98 7.13 5.87
N VAL A 106 -4.82 6.48 5.08
CA VAL A 106 -5.68 5.38 5.55
C VAL A 106 -4.82 4.22 6.09
N LEU A 107 -3.71 3.89 5.45
CA LEU A 107 -2.79 2.86 5.95
C LEU A 107 -2.19 3.22 7.31
N VAL A 108 -1.74 4.46 7.49
CA VAL A 108 -1.22 4.94 8.78
C VAL A 108 -2.31 4.90 9.87
N ASP A 109 -3.54 5.31 9.53
CA ASP A 109 -4.67 5.23 10.46
C ASP A 109 -5.01 3.78 10.82
N LEU A 110 -4.92 2.84 9.87
CA LEU A 110 -5.08 1.42 10.13
C LEU A 110 -3.98 0.88 11.07
N TRP A 111 -2.72 1.29 10.92
CA TRP A 111 -1.64 0.91 11.84
C TRP A 111 -1.85 1.47 13.26
N ALA A 112 -2.43 2.66 13.37
CA ALA A 112 -2.82 3.22 14.67
C ALA A 112 -4.02 2.45 15.26
N ALA A 113 -4.98 2.06 14.41
CA ALA A 113 -6.19 1.36 14.81
C ALA A 113 -5.94 -0.08 15.26
N GLU A 114 -4.99 -0.83 14.67
CA GLU A 114 -4.65 -2.20 15.09
C GLU A 114 -4.16 -2.28 16.55
N ARG A 115 -3.65 -1.17 17.10
CA ARG A 115 -3.28 -1.07 18.53
C ARG A 115 -4.49 -0.92 19.46
N THR A 116 -5.70 -0.78 18.91
CA THR A 116 -6.96 -0.62 19.65
C THR A 116 -7.87 -1.83 19.38
N PRO A 117 -8.31 -2.59 20.40
CA PRO A 117 -9.00 -3.88 20.22
C PRO A 117 -10.41 -3.88 19.57
N ALA A 118 -10.83 -2.86 18.81
CA ALA A 118 -12.25 -2.54 18.64
C ALA A 118 -12.76 -2.23 17.22
N LEU A 119 -12.12 -2.72 16.16
CA LEU A 119 -12.70 -2.60 14.81
C LEU A 119 -12.94 -3.99 14.20
N ALA A 120 -14.14 -4.52 14.42
CA ALA A 120 -14.63 -5.64 13.63
C ALA A 120 -14.69 -5.22 12.15
N GLY A 121 -14.09 -6.00 11.26
CA GLY A 121 -14.09 -5.75 9.81
C GLY A 121 -12.86 -5.01 9.26
N THR A 122 -11.84 -4.69 10.06
CA THR A 122 -10.55 -4.26 9.51
C THR A 122 -9.77 -5.43 8.92
N PRO A 123 -9.05 -5.25 7.81
CA PRO A 123 -8.14 -6.27 7.29
C PRO A 123 -7.08 -6.65 8.34
N ASP A 124 -6.69 -7.92 8.38
CA ASP A 124 -5.52 -8.37 9.14
C ASP A 124 -4.26 -7.82 8.46
N MET A 125 -3.80 -6.64 8.88
CA MET A 125 -2.61 -6.03 8.27
C MET A 125 -1.37 -6.83 8.60
N ALA A 126 -1.33 -7.51 9.75
CA ALA A 126 -0.25 -8.44 10.06
C ALA A 126 -0.15 -9.58 9.02
N ALA A 127 -1.27 -10.10 8.51
CA ALA A 127 -1.25 -11.04 7.39
C ALA A 127 -0.71 -10.41 6.11
N VAL A 128 -1.18 -9.21 5.74
CA VAL A 128 -0.69 -8.49 4.56
C VAL A 128 0.84 -8.29 4.63
N TYR A 129 1.36 -7.93 5.80
CA TYR A 129 2.79 -7.78 6.02
C TYR A 129 3.57 -9.09 6.01
N ARG A 130 2.98 -10.18 6.51
CA ARG A 130 3.59 -11.51 6.39
C ARG A 130 3.73 -11.91 4.93
N ASP A 131 2.68 -11.70 4.13
CA ASP A 131 2.68 -12.06 2.71
C ASP A 131 3.66 -11.21 1.90
N HIS A 132 3.71 -9.90 2.16
CA HIS A 132 4.69 -9.01 1.52
C HIS A 132 6.13 -9.44 1.85
N ARG A 133 6.45 -9.65 3.13
CA ARG A 133 7.78 -10.09 3.54
C ARG A 133 8.15 -11.47 3.00
N ALA A 134 7.17 -12.36 2.84
CA ALA A 134 7.41 -13.69 2.26
C ALA A 134 7.90 -13.58 0.80
N VAL A 135 7.24 -12.78 -0.03
CA VAL A 135 7.67 -12.53 -1.43
C VAL A 135 9.05 -11.90 -1.49
N VAL A 136 9.29 -10.88 -0.68
CA VAL A 136 10.61 -10.24 -0.61
C VAL A 136 11.67 -11.26 -0.18
N THR A 137 11.38 -12.09 0.83
CA THR A 137 12.29 -13.16 1.28
C THR A 137 12.59 -14.15 0.16
N GLU A 138 11.60 -14.55 -0.63
CA GLU A 138 11.76 -15.45 -1.78
C GLU A 138 12.73 -14.85 -2.80
N LEU A 139 12.52 -13.59 -3.19
CA LEU A 139 13.38 -12.87 -4.13
C LEU A 139 14.80 -12.69 -3.61
N LEU A 140 14.97 -12.37 -2.32
CA LEU A 140 16.29 -12.23 -1.71
C LEU A 140 17.07 -13.56 -1.73
N ARG A 141 16.40 -14.66 -1.37
CA ARG A 141 17.02 -16.00 -1.42
C ARG A 141 17.32 -16.43 -2.85
N GLU A 142 16.50 -16.04 -3.80
CA GLU A 142 16.74 -16.29 -5.22
C GLU A 142 17.93 -15.48 -5.75
N GLY A 143 18.01 -14.19 -5.44
CA GLY A 143 19.16 -13.35 -5.80
C GLY A 143 20.47 -13.86 -5.21
N ALA A 144 20.44 -14.41 -3.98
CA ALA A 144 21.60 -15.06 -3.38
C ALA A 144 21.99 -16.36 -4.11
N ARG A 145 21.02 -17.14 -4.60
CA ARG A 145 21.28 -18.34 -5.43
C ARG A 145 21.79 -17.99 -6.83
N GLU A 146 21.32 -16.87 -7.39
CA GLU A 146 21.76 -16.32 -8.69
C GLU A 146 23.14 -15.63 -8.61
N GLY A 147 23.69 -15.45 -7.40
CA GLY A 147 24.99 -14.81 -7.17
C GLY A 147 24.97 -13.28 -7.20
N ASP A 148 23.79 -12.65 -7.21
CA ASP A 148 23.67 -11.18 -7.19
C ASP A 148 23.69 -10.59 -5.78
N LEU A 149 23.34 -11.40 -4.77
CA LEU A 149 23.27 -11.00 -3.37
C LEU A 149 24.15 -11.92 -2.53
N ARG A 150 24.60 -11.42 -1.37
CA ARG A 150 25.41 -12.21 -0.44
C ARG A 150 24.67 -13.47 0.01
N PRO A 151 25.38 -14.58 0.25
CA PRO A 151 24.82 -15.75 0.90
C PRO A 151 24.22 -15.42 2.27
N GLY A 152 23.12 -16.07 2.63
CA GLY A 152 22.46 -15.89 3.92
C GLY A 152 21.42 -14.77 3.98
N THR A 153 21.26 -13.98 2.91
CA THR A 153 20.18 -12.97 2.81
C THR A 153 18.80 -13.64 2.90
N GLY A 154 17.91 -13.12 3.77
CA GLY A 154 16.66 -13.81 4.06
C GLY A 154 15.60 -12.97 4.80
N PRO A 155 14.84 -13.59 5.71
CA PRO A 155 13.67 -12.95 6.34
C PRO A 155 14.00 -11.67 7.13
N ALA A 156 15.19 -11.60 7.74
CA ALA A 156 15.59 -10.42 8.50
C ALA A 156 15.77 -9.22 7.57
N GLU A 157 16.51 -9.39 6.48
CA GLU A 157 16.70 -8.36 5.46
C GLU A 157 15.39 -7.97 4.79
N ALA A 158 14.48 -8.93 4.54
CA ALA A 158 13.15 -8.63 4.03
C ALA A 158 12.37 -7.72 4.98
N ALA A 159 12.41 -7.96 6.29
CA ALA A 159 11.75 -7.12 7.27
C ALA A 159 12.35 -5.70 7.31
N VAL A 160 13.67 -5.58 7.25
CA VAL A 160 14.36 -4.27 7.24
C VAL A 160 14.05 -3.49 5.96
N LEU A 161 13.97 -4.17 4.81
CA LEU A 161 13.63 -3.55 3.53
C LEU A 161 12.19 -3.05 3.50
N VAL A 162 11.23 -3.88 3.91
CA VAL A 162 9.81 -3.50 4.01
C VAL A 162 9.63 -2.31 4.96
N GLY A 163 10.31 -2.32 6.11
CA GLY A 163 10.28 -1.20 7.06
C GLY A 163 10.85 0.11 6.50
N ALA A 164 11.85 0.08 5.61
CA ALA A 164 12.33 1.31 4.97
C ALA A 164 11.36 1.92 3.96
N VAL A 165 10.67 1.07 3.18
CA VAL A 165 9.62 1.55 2.27
C VAL A 165 8.55 2.29 3.07
N GLU A 166 8.10 1.70 4.18
CA GLU A 166 7.14 2.32 5.10
C GLU A 166 7.72 3.58 5.77
N GLY A 167 8.99 3.59 6.13
CA GLY A 167 9.66 4.76 6.69
C GLY A 167 9.70 5.94 5.71
N CYS A 168 9.93 5.68 4.42
CA CYS A 168 9.87 6.70 3.37
C CYS A 168 8.46 7.28 3.28
N LEU A 169 7.44 6.42 3.36
CA LEU A 169 6.05 6.84 3.34
C LEU A 169 5.68 7.74 4.52
N VAL A 170 5.93 7.27 5.75
CA VAL A 170 5.57 8.01 6.98
C VAL A 170 6.28 9.35 7.00
N ARG A 171 7.56 9.38 6.64
CA ARG A 171 8.31 10.62 6.51
C ARG A 171 7.64 11.58 5.53
N TRP A 172 7.33 11.11 4.32
CA TRP A 172 6.75 11.95 3.28
C TRP A 172 5.37 12.52 3.67
N LEU A 173 4.55 11.74 4.39
CA LEU A 173 3.26 12.21 4.90
C LEU A 173 3.41 13.33 5.94
N ILE A 174 4.49 13.34 6.72
CA ILE A 174 4.77 14.35 7.75
C ILE A 174 5.48 15.57 7.15
N ASP A 175 6.45 15.33 6.28
CA ASP A 175 7.28 16.34 5.63
C ASP A 175 7.42 16.02 4.14
N PRO A 176 6.58 16.61 3.28
CA PRO A 176 6.61 16.38 1.84
C PRO A 176 7.68 17.21 1.12
N SER A 177 8.64 17.82 1.85
CA SER A 177 9.73 18.61 1.25
C SER A 177 10.61 17.81 0.28
N VAL A 178 10.64 16.48 0.43
CA VAL A 178 11.26 15.55 -0.50
C VAL A 178 10.15 14.67 -1.11
N PRO A 179 9.94 14.69 -2.44
CA PRO A 179 8.94 13.85 -3.09
C PRO A 179 9.17 12.36 -2.82
N CYS A 180 8.10 11.61 -2.50
CA CYS A 180 8.20 10.17 -2.18
C CYS A 180 8.81 9.36 -3.34
N GLU A 181 8.46 9.70 -4.58
CA GLU A 181 8.99 9.07 -5.79
C GLU A 181 10.52 9.20 -5.93
N GLU A 182 11.08 10.33 -5.49
CA GLU A 182 12.53 10.59 -5.50
C GLU A 182 13.28 9.74 -4.44
N LEU A 183 12.58 9.16 -3.47
CA LEU A 183 13.18 8.29 -2.45
C LEU A 183 13.41 6.85 -2.93
N SER A 184 12.77 6.44 -4.02
CA SER A 184 12.82 5.05 -4.50
C SER A 184 14.24 4.60 -4.87
N GLU A 185 14.93 5.34 -5.75
CA GLU A 185 16.28 4.98 -6.20
C GLU A 185 17.32 5.04 -5.07
N PRO A 186 17.43 6.11 -4.27
CA PRO A 186 18.40 6.15 -3.17
C PRO A 186 18.16 5.04 -2.14
N MET A 187 16.91 4.73 -1.83
CA MET A 187 16.57 3.61 -0.94
C MET A 187 17.03 2.29 -1.55
N ILE A 188 16.67 2.01 -2.80
CA ILE A 188 17.07 0.79 -3.51
C ILE A 188 18.60 0.67 -3.55
N GLU A 189 19.31 1.75 -3.86
CA GLU A 189 20.77 1.77 -3.93
C GLU A 189 21.40 1.42 -2.58
N VAL A 190 20.98 2.09 -1.50
CA VAL A 190 21.47 1.84 -0.15
C VAL A 190 21.24 0.39 0.25
N TYR A 191 20.03 -0.13 0.00
CA TYR A 191 19.67 -1.48 0.36
C TYR A 191 20.42 -2.53 -0.46
N LEU A 192 20.37 -2.44 -1.79
CA LEU A 192 21.00 -3.43 -2.65
C LEU A 192 22.53 -3.41 -2.52
N SER A 193 23.14 -2.24 -2.34
CA SER A 193 24.59 -2.16 -2.06
C SER A 193 24.92 -2.86 -0.75
N GLY A 194 24.14 -2.62 0.31
CA GLY A 194 24.30 -3.31 1.58
C GLY A 194 24.04 -4.81 1.53
N LEU A 195 23.42 -5.35 0.48
CA LEU A 195 23.14 -6.78 0.30
C LEU A 195 24.06 -7.48 -0.70
N ARG A 196 24.86 -6.73 -1.45
CA ARG A 196 25.89 -7.28 -2.32
C ARG A 196 27.12 -7.67 -1.49
N ASP A 197 27.87 -8.64 -1.99
CA ASP A 197 29.17 -8.96 -1.38
C ASP A 197 30.18 -7.87 -1.75
N ASP A 198 30.67 -7.11 -0.76
CA ASP A 198 31.81 -6.19 -0.90
C ASP A 198 33.16 -6.94 -1.02
N ARG A 199 33.12 -8.26 -1.20
CA ARG A 199 34.29 -9.11 -1.43
C ARG A 199 34.31 -9.61 -2.87
N ALA A 200 34.58 -8.69 -3.79
CA ALA A 200 35.14 -8.99 -5.10
C ALA A 200 36.50 -8.28 -5.22
#